data_AF-A0A956Q5H1-F1
#
_entry.id   AF-A0A956Q5H1-F1
#
_cell.length_a   1.000
_cell.length_b   1.000
_cell.length_c   1.000
_cell.angle_alpha   90.00
_cell.angle_beta   90.00
_cell.angle_gamma   90.00
#
_symmetry.space_group_name_H-M   'P 1'
#
loop_
_entity.id
_entity.type
_entity.pdbx_description
1 polymer ?
#
loop_
_entity_poly.entity_id
_entity_poly.type
_entity_poly.pdbx_seq_one_letter_code
_entity_poly.pdbx_strand_id
1 'polypeptide(L)'
;MHRLDPVRAGQLHPNDTGRLIRALEIIAATGQPIPPLEADGSQNRWAMADDICLIGLRFADRTAHIRHIEARLQAMIEVGFLEETQAILNTYGHCQALQHAHGYPELVDVIEGRRTLSDAIEQIGINIRQYSRRQMTWFRSLPNVQWLDVDRHDPQTIVTIALETLHKRNKTPA
;
A
#
# COMPACT_ATOMS: atom_id res chain seq x y z
N MET A 1 -4.80 -5.52 27.44
CA MET A 1 -5.23 -6.37 26.31
C MET A 1 -5.53 -7.81 26.74
N HIS A 2 -4.58 -8.56 27.30
CA HIS A 2 -4.79 -9.97 27.72
C HIS A 2 -6.05 -10.25 28.58
N ARG A 3 -6.46 -9.31 29.45
CA ARG A 3 -7.67 -9.46 30.26
C ARG A 3 -8.98 -9.15 29.51
N LEU A 4 -8.92 -8.26 28.52
CA LEU A 4 -10.11 -7.70 27.86
C LEU A 4 -10.43 -8.43 26.55
N ASP A 5 -9.41 -8.86 25.82
CA ASP A 5 -9.51 -9.62 24.58
C ASP A 5 -8.27 -10.52 24.47
N PRO A 6 -8.30 -11.70 25.13
CA PRO A 6 -7.17 -12.63 25.16
C PRO A 6 -6.85 -13.21 23.78
N VAL A 7 -7.86 -13.37 22.92
CA VAL A 7 -7.69 -13.91 21.56
C VAL A 7 -6.79 -12.99 20.75
N ARG A 8 -7.13 -11.70 20.67
CA ARG A 8 -6.36 -10.73 19.89
C ARG A 8 -5.04 -10.37 20.57
N ALA A 9 -4.97 -10.45 21.90
CA ALA A 9 -3.71 -10.31 22.64
C ALA A 9 -2.68 -11.41 22.29
N GLY A 10 -3.13 -12.62 21.95
CA GLY A 10 -2.25 -13.70 21.49
C GLY A 10 -1.78 -13.54 20.04
N GLN A 11 -2.51 -12.75 19.23
CA GLN A 11 -2.22 -12.56 17.81
C GLN A 11 -1.39 -11.29 17.52
N LEU A 12 -1.54 -10.25 18.34
CA LEU A 12 -0.84 -8.98 18.16
C LEU A 12 0.52 -9.00 18.86
N HIS A 13 1.55 -8.57 18.14
CA HIS A 13 2.85 -8.31 18.76
C HIS A 13 2.73 -7.08 19.69
N PRO A 14 3.38 -7.08 20.88
CA PRO A 14 3.30 -5.95 21.83
C PRO A 14 3.69 -4.59 21.25
N ASN A 15 4.56 -4.58 20.24
CA ASN A 15 5.00 -3.35 19.56
C ASN A 15 4.01 -2.84 18.50
N ASP A 16 2.92 -3.55 18.22
CA ASP A 16 1.85 -3.08 17.33
C ASP A 16 0.88 -2.17 18.10
N THR A 17 1.42 -1.05 18.59
CA THR A 17 0.72 -0.12 19.48
C THR A 17 -0.54 0.46 18.84
N GLY A 18 -0.53 0.73 17.52
CA GLY A 18 -1.69 1.21 16.79
C GLY A 18 -2.86 0.23 16.82
N ARG A 19 -2.61 -1.07 16.55
CA ARG A 19 -3.68 -2.08 16.63
C ARG A 19 -4.13 -2.36 18.06
N LEU A 20 -3.22 -2.27 19.03
CA LEU A 20 -3.54 -2.42 20.45
C LEU A 20 -4.45 -1.29 20.95
N ILE A 21 -4.09 -0.03 20.67
CA ILE A 21 -4.91 1.14 21.02
C ILE A 21 -6.29 1.00 20.37
N ARG A 22 -6.35 0.69 19.06
CA ARG A 22 -7.62 0.53 18.36
C ARG A 22 -8.52 -0.56 18.96
N ALA A 23 -7.94 -1.68 19.38
CA ALA A 23 -8.69 -2.74 20.02
C ALA A 23 -9.27 -2.29 21.38
N LEU A 24 -8.49 -1.55 22.17
CA LEU A 24 -8.94 -1.00 23.45
C LEU A 24 -10.02 0.08 23.25
N GLU A 25 -9.89 0.95 22.25
CA GLU A 25 -10.91 1.95 21.90
C GLU A 25 -12.26 1.30 21.60
N ILE A 26 -12.26 0.21 20.83
CA ILE A 26 -13.49 -0.50 20.49
C ILE A 26 -14.13 -1.11 21.73
N ILE A 27 -13.36 -1.79 22.57
CA ILE A 27 -13.86 -2.36 23.83
C ILE A 27 -14.42 -1.26 24.73
N ALA A 28 -13.75 -0.10 24.81
CA ALA A 28 -14.23 1.03 25.59
C ALA A 28 -15.54 1.61 25.03
N ALA A 29 -15.72 1.62 23.71
CA ALA A 29 -16.91 2.17 23.06
C ALA A 29 -18.12 1.21 23.04
N THR A 30 -17.89 -0.09 22.84
CA THR A 30 -18.95 -1.10 22.63
C THR A 30 -19.16 -2.00 23.85
N GLY A 31 -18.23 -1.99 24.81
CA GLY A 31 -18.19 -2.94 25.92
C GLY A 31 -17.77 -4.35 25.53
N GLN A 32 -17.48 -4.62 24.26
CA GLN A 32 -17.17 -5.94 23.74
C GLN A 32 -15.95 -5.92 22.81
N PRO A 33 -15.11 -6.98 22.81
CA PRO A 33 -14.05 -7.14 21.81
C PRO A 33 -14.58 -7.17 20.37
N ILE A 34 -13.70 -6.87 19.42
CA ILE A 34 -13.99 -7.18 18.01
C ILE A 34 -14.13 -8.70 17.91
N PRO A 35 -15.23 -9.23 17.35
CA PRO A 35 -15.35 -10.66 17.09
C PRO A 35 -14.13 -11.16 16.33
N PRO A 36 -13.62 -12.37 16.63
CA PRO A 36 -12.60 -12.99 15.79
C PRO A 36 -13.09 -12.99 14.34
N LEU A 37 -12.20 -12.61 13.42
CA LEU A 37 -12.50 -12.61 11.98
C LEU A 37 -12.93 -14.01 11.46
N GLU A 38 -12.66 -15.06 12.25
CA GLU A 38 -12.95 -16.47 11.98
C GLU A 38 -14.35 -16.93 12.43
N ALA A 39 -15.13 -16.09 13.12
CA ALA A 39 -16.43 -16.49 13.69
C ALA A 39 -17.56 -16.66 12.66
N ASP A 40 -17.37 -16.16 11.44
CA ASP A 40 -18.24 -16.44 10.30
C ASP A 40 -17.44 -17.25 9.29
N GLY A 41 -17.95 -18.42 8.89
CA GLY A 41 -17.29 -19.48 8.11
C GLY A 41 -16.84 -19.11 6.70
N SER A 42 -16.63 -17.82 6.40
CA SER A 42 -15.92 -17.32 5.23
C SER A 42 -14.41 -17.61 5.35
N GLN A 43 -14.03 -18.88 5.15
CA GLN A 43 -12.63 -19.30 5.01
C GLN A 43 -11.88 -18.59 3.87
N ASN A 44 -12.58 -17.75 3.11
CA ASN A 44 -12.01 -16.95 2.05
C ASN A 44 -12.01 -15.49 2.52
N ARG A 45 -10.93 -15.06 3.18
CA ARG A 45 -10.60 -13.63 3.44
C ARG A 45 -10.69 -12.76 2.17
N TRP A 46 -10.73 -13.42 1.02
CA TRP A 46 -10.88 -12.90 -0.33
C TRP A 46 -11.79 -13.81 -1.15
N ALA A 47 -12.95 -14.24 -0.62
CA ALA A 47 -14.11 -14.55 -1.48
C ALA A 47 -14.55 -13.23 -2.13
N MET A 48 -13.65 -12.65 -2.92
CA MET A 48 -14.02 -11.82 -4.03
C MET A 48 -15.00 -12.70 -4.80
N ALA A 49 -16.19 -12.17 -5.05
CA ALA A 49 -17.20 -12.89 -5.78
C ALA A 49 -16.54 -13.52 -7.03
N ASP A 50 -16.96 -14.73 -7.39
CA ASP A 50 -16.30 -15.51 -8.45
C ASP A 50 -16.26 -14.78 -9.81
N ASP A 51 -16.98 -13.67 -9.94
CA ASP A 51 -17.02 -12.73 -11.05
C ASP A 51 -15.84 -11.73 -11.10
N ILE A 52 -15.01 -11.62 -10.07
CA ILE A 52 -13.90 -10.66 -10.05
C ILE A 52 -12.65 -11.26 -10.72
N CYS A 53 -12.19 -10.60 -11.79
CA CYS A 53 -10.90 -10.88 -12.40
C CYS A 53 -9.82 -9.93 -11.88
N LEU A 54 -8.98 -10.42 -10.96
CA LEU A 54 -7.83 -9.67 -10.47
C LEU A 54 -6.67 -9.73 -11.47
N ILE A 55 -6.28 -8.57 -12.01
CA ILE A 55 -5.08 -8.43 -12.83
C ILE A 55 -4.03 -7.66 -12.03
N GLY A 56 -2.87 -8.29 -11.80
CA GLY A 56 -1.75 -7.69 -11.10
C GLY A 56 -0.66 -7.28 -12.08
N LEU A 57 -0.29 -6.00 -12.09
CA LEU A 57 0.86 -5.52 -12.85
C LEU A 57 2.12 -5.62 -11.98
N ARG A 58 3.19 -6.19 -12.52
CA ARG A 58 4.47 -6.27 -11.83
C ARG A 58 5.64 -6.14 -12.79
N PHE A 59 6.79 -5.83 -12.23
CA PHE A 59 8.07 -5.98 -12.92
C PHE A 59 8.65 -7.36 -12.61
N ALA A 60 9.08 -8.08 -13.64
CA ALA A 60 9.83 -9.32 -13.50
C ALA A 60 11.27 -9.08 -13.04
N ASP A 61 11.94 -8.07 -13.62
CA ASP A 61 13.26 -7.61 -13.17
C ASP A 61 13.14 -6.62 -12.01
N ARG A 62 13.66 -7.03 -10.85
CA ARG A 62 13.74 -6.19 -9.66
C ARG A 62 14.56 -4.91 -9.88
N THR A 63 15.59 -4.98 -10.71
CA THR A 63 16.47 -3.84 -10.99
C THR A 63 15.75 -2.81 -11.86
N ALA A 64 15.04 -3.27 -12.90
CA ALA A 64 14.16 -2.42 -13.70
C ALA A 64 13.09 -1.72 -12.84
N HIS A 65 12.48 -2.44 -11.90
CA HIS A 65 11.50 -1.86 -10.98
C HIS A 65 12.09 -0.73 -10.12
N ILE A 66 13.28 -0.94 -9.55
CA ILE A 66 13.96 0.07 -8.72
C ILE A 66 14.29 1.32 -9.55
N ARG A 67 14.85 1.13 -10.75
CA ARG A 67 15.13 2.25 -11.67
C ARG A 67 13.86 3.03 -12.02
N HIS A 68 12.74 2.32 -12.22
CA HIS A 68 11.46 2.97 -12.52
C HIS A 68 10.96 3.83 -11.35
N ILE A 69 11.07 3.33 -10.11
CA ILE A 69 10.73 4.09 -8.90
C ILE A 69 11.59 5.35 -8.79
N GLU A 70 12.91 5.23 -8.99
CA GLU A 70 13.85 6.34 -8.89
C GLU A 70 13.61 7.39 -9.97
N ALA A 71 13.41 6.96 -11.23
CA ALA A 71 13.07 7.86 -12.33
C ALA A 71 11.76 8.60 -12.09
N ARG A 72 10.73 7.91 -11.55
CA ARG A 72 9.46 8.54 -11.19
C ARG A 72 9.63 9.57 -10.09
N LEU A 73 10.39 9.26 -9.04
CA LEU A 73 10.63 10.21 -7.95
C LEU A 73 11.36 11.45 -8.47
N GLN A 74 12.40 11.27 -9.28
CA GLN A 74 13.12 12.38 -9.88
C GLN A 74 12.20 13.26 -10.74
N ALA A 75 11.37 12.65 -11.59
CA ALA A 75 10.38 13.36 -12.37
C ALA A 75 9.37 14.13 -11.50
N MET A 76 8.92 13.56 -10.37
CA MET A 76 8.04 14.25 -9.42
C MET A 76 8.69 15.51 -8.85
N ILE A 77 9.97 15.43 -8.47
CA ILE A 77 10.73 16.60 -8.00
C ILE A 77 10.82 17.67 -9.10
N GLU A 78 11.15 17.27 -10.33
CA GLU A 78 11.28 18.18 -11.47
C GLU A 78 9.99 18.90 -11.85
N VAL A 79 8.82 18.25 -11.68
CA VAL A 79 7.52 18.87 -11.96
C VAL A 79 6.93 19.65 -10.78
N GLY A 80 7.66 19.79 -9.69
CA GLY A 80 7.32 20.70 -8.59
C GLY A 80 6.72 20.05 -7.34
N PHE A 81 7.14 18.84 -6.98
CA PHE A 81 6.62 18.14 -5.79
C PHE A 81 6.97 18.87 -4.47
N LEU A 82 8.10 19.57 -4.41
CA LEU A 82 8.47 20.39 -3.25
C LEU A 82 7.54 21.60 -3.13
N GLU A 83 7.24 22.25 -4.24
CA GLU A 83 6.35 23.41 -4.36
C GLU A 83 4.91 23.04 -4.01
N GLU A 84 4.42 21.87 -4.48
CA GLU A 84 3.13 21.32 -4.08
C GLU A 84 3.08 21.11 -2.56
N THR A 85 4.12 20.48 -1.99
CA THR A 85 4.22 20.24 -0.54
C THR A 85 4.17 21.55 0.23
N GLN A 86 4.93 22.57 -0.22
CA GLN A 86 4.94 23.90 0.40
C GLN A 86 3.57 24.57 0.34
N ALA A 87 2.87 24.47 -0.80
CA ALA A 87 1.54 25.06 -0.96
C ALA A 87 0.52 24.40 -0.02
N ILE A 88 0.54 23.08 0.09
CA ILE A 88 -0.33 22.33 1.02
C ILE A 88 -0.02 22.71 2.47
N LEU A 89 1.26 22.77 2.85
CA LEU A 89 1.69 23.13 4.20
C LEU A 89 1.24 24.55 4.57
N ASN A 90 1.40 25.50 3.65
CA ASN A 90 0.98 26.89 3.86
C ASN A 90 -0.55 27.02 3.99
N THR A 91 -1.30 26.21 3.25
CA THR A 91 -2.77 26.30 3.20
C THR A 91 -3.43 25.58 4.37
N TYR A 92 -2.92 24.40 4.74
CA TYR A 92 -3.59 23.47 5.66
C TYR A 92 -2.77 23.14 6.91
N GLY A 93 -1.54 23.66 7.04
CA GLY A 93 -0.62 23.26 8.09
C GLY A 93 -0.25 21.77 8.01
N HIS A 94 0.15 21.17 9.14
CA HIS A 94 0.48 19.74 9.23
C HIS A 94 -0.77 18.85 9.18
N CYS A 95 -1.38 18.74 8.00
CA CYS A 95 -2.52 17.88 7.77
C CYS A 95 -2.11 16.39 7.66
N GLN A 96 -3.09 15.47 7.72
CA GLN A 96 -2.82 14.04 7.70
C GLN A 96 -2.07 13.57 6.44
N ALA A 97 -2.35 14.19 5.29
CA ALA A 97 -1.67 13.85 4.04
C ALA A 97 -0.16 14.11 4.14
N LEU A 98 0.22 15.29 4.66
CA LEU A 98 1.63 15.65 4.84
C LEU A 98 2.37 14.77 5.86
N GLN A 99 1.64 14.12 6.76
CA GLN A 99 2.21 13.27 7.80
C GLN A 99 2.39 11.80 7.36
N HIS A 100 1.57 11.31 6.43
CA HIS A 100 1.49 9.86 6.16
C HIS A 100 1.72 9.48 4.70
N ALA A 101 1.47 10.37 3.75
CA ALA A 101 1.67 10.06 2.34
C ALA A 101 3.17 10.06 2.01
N HIS A 102 3.65 9.02 1.31
CA HIS A 102 5.06 8.87 0.96
C HIS A 102 5.59 10.11 0.22
N GLY A 103 6.74 10.64 0.64
CA GLY A 103 7.34 11.83 0.04
C GLY A 103 7.11 13.09 0.86
N TYR A 104 5.88 13.31 1.31
CA TYR A 104 5.52 14.58 1.94
C TYR A 104 6.21 14.82 3.29
N PRO A 105 6.30 13.86 4.24
CA PRO A 105 6.99 14.10 5.51
C PRO A 105 8.44 14.52 5.31
N GLU A 106 9.14 13.88 4.37
CA GLU A 106 10.53 14.18 4.07
C GLU A 106 10.68 15.56 3.39
N LEU A 107 9.75 15.96 2.54
CA LEU A 107 9.77 17.29 1.92
C LEU A 107 9.36 18.40 2.90
N VAL A 108 8.48 18.11 3.86
CA VAL A 108 8.17 19.01 4.98
C VAL A 108 9.42 19.25 5.83
N ASP A 109 10.21 18.20 6.11
CA ASP A 109 11.51 18.37 6.79
C ASP A 109 12.47 19.30 6.01
N VAL A 110 12.44 19.27 4.68
CA VAL A 110 13.24 20.18 3.83
C VAL A 110 12.75 21.61 3.95
N ILE A 111 11.44 21.81 3.82
CA ILE A 111 10.78 23.12 3.93
C ILE A 111 11.07 23.78 5.28
N GLU A 112 11.09 22.99 6.35
CA GLU A 112 11.34 23.46 7.71
C GLU A 112 12.83 23.50 8.08
N GLY A 113 13.73 23.25 7.12
CA GLY A 113 15.18 23.35 7.31
C GLY A 113 15.80 22.25 8.17
N ARG A 114 15.08 21.15 8.43
CA ARG A 114 15.56 20.00 9.21
C ARG A 114 16.34 18.97 8.39
N ARG A 115 16.24 19.03 7.06
CA ARG A 115 16.88 18.09 6.13
C ARG A 115 17.26 18.77 4.83
N THR A 116 18.30 18.28 4.15
CA THR A 116 18.60 18.71 2.77
C THR A 116 17.68 18.04 1.76
N LEU A 117 17.46 18.67 0.61
CA LEU A 117 16.65 18.07 -0.47
C LEU A 117 17.25 16.73 -0.95
N SER A 118 18.58 16.64 -1.02
CA SER A 118 19.28 15.40 -1.42
C SER A 118 18.97 14.25 -0.47
N ASP A 119 19.11 14.47 0.84
CA ASP A 119 18.85 13.44 1.85
C ASP A 119 17.36 13.06 1.88
N ALA A 120 16.47 14.03 1.64
CA ALA A 120 15.04 13.76 1.52
C ALA A 120 14.76 12.83 0.33
N ILE A 121 15.28 13.13 -0.86
CA ILE A 121 15.09 12.28 -2.06
C ILE A 121 15.58 10.85 -1.81
N GLU A 122 16.76 10.68 -1.19
CA GLU A 122 17.27 9.34 -0.85
C GLU A 122 16.30 8.60 0.10
N GLN A 123 15.85 9.27 1.16
CA GLN A 123 14.97 8.67 2.15
C GLN A 123 13.59 8.32 1.56
N ILE A 124 13.04 9.18 0.71
CA ILE A 124 11.79 8.93 -0.01
C ILE A 124 11.94 7.68 -0.88
N GLY A 125 13.05 7.56 -1.62
CA GLY A 125 13.35 6.38 -2.43
C GLY A 125 13.41 5.09 -1.60
N ILE A 126 14.06 5.13 -0.42
CA ILE A 126 14.07 3.99 0.53
C ILE A 126 12.65 3.62 0.94
N ASN A 127 11.84 4.60 1.34
CA ASN A 127 10.49 4.39 1.86
C ASN A 127 9.54 3.85 0.79
N ILE A 128 9.61 4.37 -0.44
CA ILE A 128 8.82 3.86 -1.58
C ILE A 128 9.21 2.42 -1.92
N ARG A 129 10.52 2.07 -1.91
CA ARG A 129 10.97 0.68 -2.14
C ARG A 129 10.46 -0.28 -1.07
N GLN A 130 10.52 0.12 0.21
CA GLN A 130 9.97 -0.69 1.30
C GLN A 130 8.45 -0.86 1.19
N TYR A 131 7.74 0.22 0.84
CA TYR A 131 6.30 0.18 0.61
C TYR A 131 5.94 -0.73 -0.55
N SER A 132 6.60 -0.59 -1.70
CA SER A 132 6.44 -1.46 -2.87
C SER A 132 6.66 -2.94 -2.54
N ARG A 133 7.67 -3.26 -1.71
CA ARG A 133 7.87 -4.64 -1.20
C ARG A 133 6.68 -5.12 -0.36
N ARG A 134 6.16 -4.28 0.55
CA ARG A 134 4.98 -4.61 1.36
C ARG A 134 3.74 -4.81 0.51
N GLN A 135 3.51 -3.96 -0.50
CA GLN A 135 2.42 -4.12 -1.46
C GLN A 135 2.52 -5.47 -2.18
N MET A 136 3.70 -5.83 -2.68
CA MET A 136 3.90 -7.11 -3.37
C MET A 136 3.66 -8.31 -2.43
N THR A 137 4.11 -8.25 -1.17
CA THR A 137 3.80 -9.28 -0.17
C THR A 137 2.29 -9.41 0.04
N TRP A 138 1.57 -8.29 0.11
CA TRP A 138 0.13 -8.28 0.27
C TRP A 138 -0.60 -8.85 -0.95
N PHE A 139 -0.27 -8.38 -2.16
CA PHE A 139 -0.91 -8.87 -3.39
C PHE A 139 -0.65 -10.36 -3.65
N ARG A 140 0.51 -10.90 -3.27
CA ARG A 140 0.80 -12.34 -3.36
C ARG A 140 -0.06 -13.21 -2.45
N SER A 141 -0.66 -12.62 -1.41
CA SER A 141 -1.60 -13.32 -0.54
C SER A 141 -3.02 -13.39 -1.12
N LEU A 142 -3.30 -12.63 -2.18
CA LEU A 142 -4.59 -12.68 -2.86
C LEU A 142 -4.65 -13.93 -3.77
N PRO A 143 -5.75 -14.70 -3.71
CA PRO A 143 -5.95 -15.82 -4.62
C PRO A 143 -6.22 -15.32 -6.05
N ASN A 144 -5.92 -16.16 -7.04
CA ASN A 144 -6.33 -15.99 -8.44
C ASN A 144 -5.88 -14.72 -9.17
N VAL A 145 -4.87 -14.00 -8.67
CA VAL A 145 -4.29 -12.84 -9.36
C VAL A 145 -3.61 -13.28 -10.66
N GLN A 146 -4.04 -12.67 -11.77
CA GLN A 146 -3.44 -12.83 -13.09
C GLN A 146 -2.30 -11.83 -13.25
N TRP A 147 -1.06 -12.30 -13.10
CA TRP A 147 0.13 -11.44 -13.10
C TRP A 147 0.62 -11.15 -14.53
N LEU A 148 0.80 -9.87 -14.84
CA LEU A 148 1.38 -9.40 -16.10
C LEU A 148 2.71 -8.68 -15.84
N ASP A 149 3.75 -9.11 -16.54
CA ASP A 149 5.11 -8.57 -16.43
C ASP A 149 5.27 -7.36 -17.37
N VAL A 150 5.15 -6.15 -16.81
CA VAL A 150 5.10 -4.88 -17.58
C VAL A 150 6.43 -4.45 -18.17
N ASP A 151 7.53 -5.08 -17.77
CA ASP A 151 8.88 -4.86 -18.27
C ASP A 151 9.26 -5.79 -19.42
N ARG A 152 8.38 -6.71 -19.80
CA ARG A 152 8.59 -7.66 -20.91
C ARG A 152 7.78 -7.34 -22.17
N HIS A 153 6.80 -6.47 -22.04
CA HIS A 153 5.85 -6.14 -23.09
C HIS A 153 5.58 -4.65 -23.08
N ASP A 154 5.30 -4.08 -24.26
CA ASP A 154 4.83 -2.71 -24.35
C ASP A 154 3.40 -2.58 -23.77
N PRO A 155 2.93 -1.36 -23.44
CA PRO A 155 1.62 -1.15 -22.85
C PRO A 155 0.44 -1.70 -23.67
N GLN A 156 0.50 -1.66 -25.01
CA GLN A 156 -0.60 -2.15 -25.86
C GLN A 156 -0.70 -3.68 -25.78
N THR A 157 0.45 -4.36 -25.76
CA THR A 157 0.50 -5.81 -25.55
C THR A 157 -0.04 -6.19 -24.18
N ILE A 158 0.32 -5.47 -23.10
CA ILE A 158 -0.21 -5.70 -21.75
C ILE A 158 -1.75 -5.56 -21.73
N VAL A 159 -2.28 -4.50 -22.34
CA VAL A 159 -3.74 -4.30 -22.44
C VAL A 159 -4.40 -5.44 -23.21
N THR A 160 -3.80 -5.90 -24.30
CA THR A 160 -4.32 -7.01 -25.10
C THR A 160 -4.40 -8.30 -24.26
N ILE A 161 -3.32 -8.65 -23.56
CA ILE A 161 -3.28 -9.84 -22.69
C ILE A 161 -4.31 -9.72 -21.55
N ALA A 162 -4.44 -8.53 -20.95
CA ALA A 162 -5.44 -8.26 -19.92
C ALA A 162 -6.87 -8.50 -20.43
N LEU A 163 -7.20 -7.98 -21.62
CA LEU A 163 -8.50 -8.17 -22.25
C LEU A 163 -8.77 -9.64 -22.59
N GLU A 164 -7.79 -10.36 -23.15
CA GLU A 164 -7.94 -11.80 -23.42
C GLU A 164 -8.20 -12.61 -22.14
N THR A 165 -7.50 -12.26 -21.06
CA THR A 165 -7.66 -12.90 -19.74
C THR A 165 -9.08 -12.71 -19.21
N LEU A 166 -9.63 -11.49 -19.33
CA LEU A 166 -11.02 -11.19 -18.98
C LEU A 166 -12.02 -12.00 -19.81
N HIS A 167 -11.83 -12.06 -21.13
CA HIS A 167 -12.72 -12.81 -22.03
C HIS A 167 -12.70 -14.33 -21.79
N LYS A 168 -11.54 -14.91 -21.47
CA LYS A 168 -11.42 -16.35 -21.17
C LYS A 168 -12.17 -16.71 -19.89
N ARG A 169 -12.11 -15.84 -18.86
CA ARG A 169 -12.85 -16.05 -17.60
C ARG A 169 -14.36 -16.01 -17.83
N ASN A 170 -14.86 -15.06 -18.61
CA ASN A 170 -16.30 -14.97 -18.94
C ASN A 170 -16.86 -16.19 -19.68
N LYS A 171 -16.02 -16.98 -20.36
CA LYS A 171 -16.44 -18.19 -21.09
C LYS A 171 -16.39 -19.47 -20.27
N THR A 172 -15.81 -19.43 -19.06
CA THR A 172 -15.68 -20.60 -18.19
C THR A 172 -16.58 -20.36 -16.97
N PRO A 173 -17.88 -20.73 -17.00
CA PRO A 173 -18.71 -20.61 -15.82
C PRO A 173 -18.16 -21.54 -14.72
N ALA A 174 -18.17 -21.03 -13.48
CA ALA A 174 -17.75 -21.73 -12.27
C ALA A 174 -18.61 -22.98 -12.01
#